data_AF-A0A366ZDI6-F1
#
_entry.id   AF-A0A366ZDI6-F1
#
_cell.length_a   1.000
_cell.length_b   1.000
_cell.length_c   1.000
_cell.angle_alpha   90.00
_cell.angle_beta   90.00
_cell.angle_gamma   90.00
#
_symmetry.space_group_name_H-M   'P 1'
#
loop_
_entity.id
_entity.type
_entity.pdbx_description
1 polymer ?
#
loop_
_entity_poly.entity_id
_entity_poly.type
_entity_poly.pdbx_seq_one_letter_code
_entity_poly.pdbx_strand_id
1 'polypeptide(L)'
;MPDRGRTTPARPGGYALLIASLVGVAAATLTPEGSGWAWGSPATETRWYLTGLDSSATLLQLLGNLGLLVVPAALAVLLWPSLRRPTALLAGALAAGTAIELLQWALPLGRVVSPLDAALNAAGAVAAGLLTRSLDAPIRGLARV
;
A
#
# COMPACT_ATOMS: atom_id res chain seq x y z
N MET A 1 -41.93 14.79 4.02
CA MET A 1 -41.03 14.64 5.19
C MET A 1 -39.72 14.03 4.68
N PRO A 2 -38.56 14.71 4.71
CA PRO A 2 -37.34 14.12 4.18
C PRO A 2 -36.80 13.09 5.18
N ASP A 3 -36.55 11.89 4.66
CA ASP A 3 -35.90 10.78 5.36
C ASP A 3 -34.50 11.24 5.80
N ARG A 4 -34.34 11.52 7.11
CA ARG A 4 -33.05 11.92 7.67
C ARG A 4 -32.14 10.70 7.58
N GLY A 5 -31.21 10.77 6.63
CA GLY A 5 -30.25 9.73 6.32
C GLY A 5 -29.70 9.10 7.59
N ARG A 6 -29.95 7.80 7.73
CA ARG A 6 -29.31 6.95 8.74
C ARG A 6 -27.81 7.04 8.50
N THR A 7 -27.12 7.88 9.27
CA THR A 7 -25.67 7.84 9.39
C THR A 7 -25.35 6.48 9.98
N THR A 8 -24.90 5.55 9.14
CA THR A 8 -24.42 4.26 9.61
C THR A 8 -23.25 4.55 10.56
N PRO A 9 -23.26 4.07 11.81
CA PRO A 9 -22.16 4.32 12.72
C PRO A 9 -20.85 3.86 12.08
N ALA A 10 -19.81 4.68 12.23
CA ALA A 10 -18.45 4.32 11.81
C ALA A 10 -18.11 2.96 12.44
N ARG A 11 -17.56 2.02 11.66
CA ARG A 11 -17.21 0.67 12.14
C ARG A 11 -15.85 0.75 12.84
N PRO A 12 -15.78 0.87 14.19
CA PRO A 12 -14.52 1.13 14.89
C PRO A 12 -13.46 0.05 14.61
N GLY A 13 -13.88 -1.21 14.44
CA GLY A 13 -12.98 -2.32 14.12
C GLY A 13 -12.26 -2.18 12.77
N GLY A 14 -12.90 -1.59 11.75
CA GLY A 14 -12.26 -1.40 10.44
C GLY A 14 -11.13 -0.38 10.49
N TYR A 15 -11.32 0.72 11.21
CA TYR A 15 -10.27 1.71 11.44
C TYR A 15 -9.13 1.16 12.29
N ALA A 16 -9.44 0.36 13.33
CA ALA A 16 -8.41 -0.30 14.12
C ALA A 16 -7.53 -1.24 13.28
N LEU A 17 -8.14 -2.05 12.39
CA LEU A 17 -7.41 -2.91 11.46
C LEU A 17 -6.55 -2.10 10.48
N LEU A 18 -7.07 -0.98 9.98
CA LEU A 18 -6.29 -0.11 9.09
C LEU A 18 -5.07 0.45 9.83
N ILE A 19 -5.26 1.01 11.02
CA ILE A 19 -4.17 1.54 11.84
C ILE A 19 -3.14 0.45 12.12
N ALA A 20 -3.58 -0.74 12.55
CA ALA A 20 -2.68 -1.87 12.80
C ALA A 20 -1.88 -2.25 11.54
N SER A 21 -2.51 -2.27 10.36
CA SER A 21 -1.81 -2.57 9.10
C SER A 21 -0.79 -1.50 8.74
N LEU A 22 -1.09 -0.21 8.96
CA LEU A 22 -0.16 0.90 8.72
C LEU A 22 1.02 0.87 9.71
N VAL A 23 0.77 0.52 10.97
CA VAL A 23 1.84 0.28 11.96
C VAL A 23 2.72 -0.88 11.51
N GLY A 24 2.15 -1.96 10.98
CA GLY A 24 2.90 -3.07 10.40
C GLY A 24 3.80 -2.63 9.24
N VAL A 25 3.28 -1.81 8.31
CA VAL A 25 4.07 -1.23 7.21
C VAL A 25 5.20 -0.34 7.75
N ALA A 26 4.91 0.53 8.73
CA ALA A 26 5.91 1.39 9.34
C ALA A 26 7.00 0.56 10.04
N ALA A 27 6.65 -0.49 10.77
CA ALA A 27 7.62 -1.39 11.40
C ALA A 27 8.49 -2.10 10.34
N ALA A 28 7.90 -2.59 9.25
CA ALA A 28 8.63 -3.27 8.19
C ALA A 28 9.58 -2.35 7.42
N THR A 29 9.25 -1.06 7.28
CA THR A 29 9.99 -0.13 6.42
C THR A 29 10.89 0.84 7.18
N LEU A 30 10.59 1.13 8.44
CA LEU A 30 11.29 2.13 9.24
C LEU A 30 12.16 1.53 10.35
N THR A 31 12.22 0.19 10.46
CA THR A 31 13.21 -0.47 11.31
C THR A 31 14.61 -0.31 10.68
N PRO A 32 15.61 0.20 11.43
CA PRO A 32 16.97 0.34 10.92
C PRO A 32 17.60 -1.00 10.54
N GLU A 33 18.28 -1.04 9.40
CA GLU A 33 19.14 -2.17 8.97
C GLU A 33 20.64 -1.81 9.05
N GLY A 34 20.93 -0.56 9.41
CA GLY A 34 22.27 -0.02 9.56
C GLY A 34 22.21 1.45 9.95
N SER A 35 23.16 2.24 9.46
CA SER A 35 23.18 3.68 9.64
C SER A 35 23.55 4.40 8.34
N GLY A 36 23.14 5.67 8.25
CA GLY A 36 23.43 6.54 7.11
C GLY A 36 22.38 6.51 6.00
N TRP A 37 22.73 7.12 4.87
CA TRP A 37 21.86 7.28 3.70
C TRP A 37 22.41 6.49 2.51
N ALA A 38 21.54 5.70 1.88
CA ALA A 38 21.85 5.02 0.64
C ALA A 38 20.79 5.33 -0.42
N TRP A 39 21.23 5.45 -1.66
CA TRP A 39 20.38 5.77 -2.81
C TRP A 39 20.55 4.70 -3.89
N GLY A 40 19.43 4.13 -4.33
CA GLY A 40 19.39 3.18 -5.43
C GLY A 40 19.36 3.91 -6.78
N SER A 41 20.19 3.48 -7.74
CA SER A 41 20.01 3.93 -9.13
C SER A 41 18.84 3.19 -9.76
N PRO A 42 17.79 3.89 -10.25
CA PRO A 42 16.62 3.22 -10.83
C PRO A 42 16.97 2.32 -12.01
N ALA A 43 17.97 2.70 -12.83
CA ALA A 43 18.42 1.90 -13.96
C ALA A 43 19.10 0.59 -13.52
N THR A 44 19.96 0.67 -12.50
CA THR A 44 20.63 -0.50 -11.92
C THR A 44 19.61 -1.45 -11.29
N GLU A 45 18.66 -0.90 -10.56
CA GLU A 45 17.64 -1.67 -9.85
C GLU A 45 16.63 -2.31 -10.81
N THR A 46 16.22 -1.59 -11.86
CA THR A 46 15.38 -2.16 -12.93
C THR A 46 16.09 -3.33 -13.59
N ARG A 47 17.39 -3.18 -13.92
CA ARG A 47 18.18 -4.28 -14.48
C ARG A 47 18.28 -5.46 -13.50
N TRP A 48 18.44 -5.18 -12.21
CA TRP A 48 18.51 -6.20 -11.17
C TRP A 48 17.21 -7.02 -11.10
N TYR A 49 16.03 -6.39 -11.07
CA TYR A 49 14.76 -7.11 -11.13
C TYR A 49 14.58 -7.89 -12.43
N LEU A 50 14.95 -7.34 -13.58
CA LEU A 50 14.78 -8.00 -14.89
C LEU A 50 15.67 -9.23 -15.08
N THR A 51 16.85 -9.23 -14.45
CA THR A 51 17.86 -10.28 -14.66
C THR A 51 18.01 -11.24 -13.49
N GLY A 52 17.41 -10.94 -12.34
CA GLY A 52 17.56 -11.72 -11.10
C GLY A 52 16.31 -12.50 -10.68
N LEU A 53 15.34 -12.76 -11.57
CA LEU A 53 14.09 -13.45 -11.18
C LEU A 53 14.28 -14.92 -10.78
N ASP A 54 15.45 -15.50 -11.04
CA ASP A 54 15.90 -16.82 -10.56
C ASP A 54 16.41 -16.77 -9.11
N SER A 55 16.68 -15.58 -8.57
CA SER A 55 17.12 -15.36 -7.19
C SER A 55 15.94 -15.25 -6.23
N SER A 56 15.98 -16.06 -5.16
CA SER A 56 15.00 -15.98 -4.08
C SER A 56 14.98 -14.62 -3.39
N ALA A 57 16.13 -13.95 -3.28
CA ALA A 57 16.23 -12.62 -2.68
C ALA A 57 15.52 -11.56 -3.54
N THR A 58 15.71 -11.60 -4.86
CA THR A 58 15.04 -10.68 -5.79
C THR A 58 13.53 -10.92 -5.80
N LEU A 59 13.08 -12.18 -5.79
CA LEU A 59 11.67 -12.51 -5.69
C LEU A 59 11.07 -12.04 -4.36
N LEU A 60 11.78 -12.22 -3.24
CA LEU A 60 11.31 -11.76 -1.94
C LEU A 60 11.15 -10.25 -1.89
N GLN A 61 12.11 -9.49 -2.43
CA GLN A 61 12.03 -8.03 -2.51
C GLN A 61 10.84 -7.60 -3.40
N LEU A 62 10.72 -8.19 -4.59
CA LEU A 62 9.64 -7.87 -5.54
C LEU A 62 8.26 -8.12 -4.92
N LEU A 63 8.06 -9.30 -4.34
CA LEU A 63 6.80 -9.68 -3.70
C LEU A 63 6.55 -8.87 -2.42
N GLY A 64 7.61 -8.55 -1.67
CA GLY A 64 7.54 -7.70 -0.49
C GLY A 64 7.00 -6.31 -0.83
N ASN A 65 7.57 -5.67 -1.85
CA ASN A 65 7.12 -4.35 -2.29
C ASN A 65 5.69 -4.41 -2.87
N LEU A 66 5.40 -5.35 -3.78
CA LEU A 66 4.03 -5.52 -4.29
C LEU A 66 3.01 -5.84 -3.19
N GLY A 67 3.43 -6.51 -2.11
CA GLY A 67 2.57 -6.90 -1.00
C GLY A 67 2.38 -5.83 0.07
N LEU A 68 3.34 -4.90 0.20
CA LEU A 68 3.48 -4.03 1.37
C LEU A 68 2.20 -3.24 1.69
N LEU A 69 1.58 -2.66 0.67
CA LEU A 69 0.42 -1.79 0.82
C LEU A 69 -0.92 -2.47 0.51
N VAL A 70 -0.95 -3.78 0.27
CA VAL A 70 -2.16 -4.53 -0.13
C VAL A 70 -3.28 -4.40 0.91
N VAL A 71 -2.98 -4.72 2.17
CA VAL A 71 -3.95 -4.70 3.27
C VAL A 71 -4.46 -3.28 3.56
N PRO A 72 -3.61 -2.25 3.76
CA PRO A 72 -4.10 -0.90 4.01
C PRO A 72 -4.88 -0.35 2.82
N ALA A 73 -4.50 -0.65 1.57
CA ALA A 73 -5.25 -0.20 0.39
C ALA A 73 -6.64 -0.85 0.31
N ALA A 74 -6.75 -2.15 0.55
CA ALA A 74 -8.04 -2.85 0.59
C ALA A 74 -8.96 -2.28 1.67
N LEU A 75 -8.45 -2.12 2.90
CA LEU A 75 -9.19 -1.52 4.01
C LEU A 75 -9.60 -0.08 3.70
N ALA A 76 -8.70 0.71 3.11
CA ALA A 76 -8.98 2.09 2.72
C ALA A 76 -10.13 2.19 1.70
N VAL A 77 -10.18 1.32 0.69
CA VAL A 77 -11.29 1.26 -0.29
C VAL A 77 -12.63 0.86 0.34
N LEU A 78 -12.59 -0.02 1.35
CA LEU A 78 -13.78 -0.43 2.10
C LEU A 78 -14.30 0.67 3.03
N LEU A 79 -13.39 1.41 3.68
CA LEU A 79 -13.71 2.46 4.65
C LEU A 79 -14.07 3.79 3.97
N TRP A 80 -13.45 4.11 2.84
CA TRP A 80 -13.62 5.40 2.13
C TRP A 80 -14.12 5.19 0.70
N PRO A 81 -15.42 5.41 0.42
CA PRO A 81 -15.99 5.23 -0.91
C PRO A 81 -15.34 6.09 -2.01
N SER A 82 -14.77 7.24 -1.67
CA SER A 82 -14.05 8.12 -2.61
C SER A 82 -12.83 7.43 -3.25
N LEU A 83 -12.15 6.55 -2.52
CA LEU A 83 -10.99 5.79 -3.00
C LEU A 83 -11.35 4.64 -3.95
N ARG A 84 -12.64 4.39 -4.22
CA ARG A 84 -13.07 3.43 -5.25
C ARG A 84 -12.80 3.96 -6.67
N ARG A 85 -12.59 5.27 -6.83
CA ARG A 85 -12.23 5.87 -8.11
C ARG A 85 -10.79 5.50 -8.45
N PRO A 86 -10.48 4.94 -9.63
CA PRO A 86 -9.12 4.47 -9.95
C PRO A 86 -8.07 5.57 -9.83
N THR A 87 -8.41 6.80 -10.23
CA THR A 87 -7.52 7.96 -10.13
C THR A 87 -7.23 8.35 -8.68
N ALA A 88 -8.23 8.32 -7.80
CA ALA A 88 -8.06 8.61 -6.38
C ALA A 88 -7.24 7.51 -5.68
N LEU A 89 -7.49 6.24 -6.03
CA LEU A 89 -6.71 5.10 -5.53
C LEU A 89 -5.24 5.20 -5.96
N LEU A 90 -4.98 5.46 -7.24
CA LEU A 90 -3.63 5.62 -7.78
C LEU A 90 -2.90 6.78 -7.08
N ALA A 91 -3.53 7.94 -6.95
CA ALA A 91 -2.93 9.08 -6.27
C ALA A 91 -2.60 8.77 -4.80
N GLY A 92 -3.52 8.13 -4.06
CA GLY A 92 -3.28 7.72 -2.68
C GLY A 92 -2.18 6.66 -2.55
N ALA A 93 -2.13 5.70 -3.46
CA ALA A 93 -1.11 4.65 -3.49
C ALA A 93 0.29 5.22 -3.77
N LEU A 94 0.42 6.12 -4.76
CA LEU A 94 1.66 6.82 -5.05
C LEU A 94 2.10 7.68 -3.86
N ALA A 95 1.18 8.45 -3.27
CA ALA A 95 1.48 9.27 -2.11
C ALA A 95 1.98 8.43 -0.91
N ALA A 96 1.35 7.28 -0.65
CA ALA A 96 1.78 6.37 0.41
C ALA A 96 3.15 5.75 0.13
N GLY A 97 3.40 5.24 -1.08
CA GLY A 97 4.70 4.70 -1.47
C GLY A 97 5.81 5.74 -1.38
N THR A 98 5.59 6.95 -1.90
CA THR A 98 6.55 8.06 -1.79
C THR A 98 6.77 8.50 -0.35
N ALA A 99 5.74 8.54 0.49
CA ALA A 99 5.89 8.92 1.89
C ALA A 99 6.82 7.97 2.65
N ILE A 100 6.78 6.67 2.36
CA ILE A 100 7.69 5.68 2.95
C ILE A 100 9.13 6.00 2.57
N GLU A 101 9.42 6.17 1.27
CA GLU A 101 10.76 6.51 0.78
C GLU A 101 11.28 7.84 1.36
N LEU A 102 10.41 8.85 1.48
CA LEU A 102 10.78 10.13 2.08
C LEU A 102 11.09 10.01 3.56
N LEU A 103 10.36 9.18 4.30
CA LEU A 103 10.66 8.90 5.71
C LEU A 103 11.98 8.13 5.86
N GLN A 104 12.23 7.15 4.99
CA GLN A 104 13.52 6.44 4.95
C GLN A 104 14.68 7.33 4.54
N TRP A 105 14.45 8.34 3.70
CA TRP A 105 15.45 9.34 3.38
C TRP A 105 15.70 10.32 4.54
N ALA A 106 14.64 10.74 5.24
CA ALA A 106 14.74 11.67 6.34
C ALA A 106 15.42 11.07 7.59
N LEU A 107 15.33 9.74 7.75
CA LEU A 107 15.89 9.00 8.88
C LEU A 107 17.13 8.20 8.43
N PRO A 108 18.28 8.25 9.12
CA PRO A 108 19.49 7.53 8.70
C PRO A 108 19.42 6.03 9.03
N LEU A 109 18.45 5.33 8.45
CA LEU A 109 18.09 3.94 8.79
C LEU A 109 19.04 2.88 8.19
N GLY A 110 20.02 3.31 7.38
CA GLY A 110 20.86 2.39 6.61
C GLY A 110 20.08 1.66 5.51
N ARG A 111 18.88 2.12 5.17
CA ARG A 111 18.06 1.58 4.07
C ARG A 111 18.34 2.34 2.78
N VAL A 112 18.20 1.64 1.66
CA VAL A 112 18.29 2.23 0.31
C VAL A 112 16.97 2.87 -0.04
N VAL A 113 17.00 4.16 -0.38
CA VAL A 113 15.85 4.88 -0.95
C VAL A 113 15.73 4.52 -2.43
N SER A 114 14.55 4.04 -2.84
CA SER A 114 14.26 3.53 -4.18
C SER A 114 12.93 4.08 -4.72
N PRO A 115 12.96 4.92 -5.79
CA PRO A 115 11.75 5.28 -6.51
C PRO A 115 11.01 4.09 -7.12
N LEU A 116 11.72 3.00 -7.43
CA LEU A 116 11.12 1.80 -8.01
C LEU A 116 10.34 1.02 -6.95
N ASP A 117 10.84 0.94 -5.72
CA ASP A 117 10.14 0.31 -4.60
C ASP A 117 8.84 1.07 -4.27
N ALA A 118 8.87 2.41 -4.26
CA ALA A 118 7.64 3.21 -4.16
C ALA A 118 6.63 2.89 -5.28
N ALA A 119 7.09 2.70 -6.52
CA ALA A 119 6.23 2.37 -7.65
C ALA A 119 5.64 0.95 -7.52
N LEU A 120 6.42 -0.03 -7.06
CA LEU A 120 5.97 -1.39 -6.79
C LEU A 120 4.95 -1.43 -5.65
N ASN A 121 5.21 -0.72 -4.55
CA ASN A 121 4.29 -0.53 -3.44
C ASN A 121 2.94 0.03 -3.93
N ALA A 122 2.98 1.07 -4.77
CA ALA A 122 1.79 1.67 -5.34
C ALA A 122 1.05 0.72 -6.31
N ALA A 123 1.77 -0.02 -7.15
CA ALA A 123 1.18 -1.00 -8.06
C ALA A 123 0.41 -2.09 -7.32
N GLY A 124 1.01 -2.63 -6.26
CA GLY A 124 0.37 -3.59 -5.35
C GLY A 124 -0.91 -3.05 -4.70
N ALA A 125 -0.83 -1.84 -4.15
CA ALA A 125 -1.98 -1.15 -3.56
C ALA A 125 -3.12 -0.93 -4.56
N VAL A 126 -2.80 -0.49 -5.78
CA VAL A 126 -3.80 -0.27 -6.84
C VAL A 126 -4.46 -1.58 -7.23
N ALA A 127 -3.69 -2.65 -7.46
CA ALA A 127 -4.23 -3.97 -7.78
C ALA A 127 -5.18 -4.48 -6.69
N ALA A 128 -4.76 -4.39 -5.42
CA ALA A 128 -5.56 -4.79 -4.27
C ALA A 128 -6.84 -3.96 -4.11
N GLY A 129 -6.75 -2.63 -4.28
CA GLY A 129 -7.89 -1.74 -4.16
C GLY A 129 -8.91 -1.93 -5.29
N LEU A 130 -8.46 -2.16 -6.52
CA LEU A 130 -9.33 -2.48 -7.66
C LEU A 130 -10.03 -3.83 -7.47
N LEU A 131 -9.30 -4.86 -7.02
CA LEU A 131 -9.87 -6.17 -6.68
C LEU A 131 -10.93 -6.03 -5.58
N THR A 132 -10.60 -5.35 -4.49
CA THR A 132 -11.51 -5.10 -3.37
C THR A 132 -12.78 -4.40 -3.84
N ARG A 133 -12.65 -3.36 -4.67
CA ARG A 133 -13.79 -2.66 -5.27
C ARG A 133 -14.68 -3.62 -6.07
N SER A 134 -14.10 -4.51 -6.88
CA SER A 134 -14.85 -5.43 -7.75
C SER A 134 -15.67 -6.45 -6.95
N LEU A 135 -15.13 -6.90 -5.81
CA LEU A 135 -15.77 -7.90 -4.93
C LEU A 135 -16.81 -7.30 -3.98
N ASP A 136 -16.68 -6.01 -3.66
CA ASP A 136 -17.58 -5.33 -2.72
C ASP A 136 -19.03 -5.19 -3.22
N ALA A 137 -19.24 -5.05 -4.53
CA ALA A 137 -20.58 -4.93 -5.10
C ALA A 137 -21.40 -6.26 -5.00
N PRO A 138 -20.86 -7.43 -5.39
CA PRO A 138 -21.52 -8.72 -5.18
C PRO A 138 -21.87 -9.02 -3.72
N ILE A 139 -20.94 -8.76 -2.79
CA ILE A 139 -21.11 -9.09 -1.36
C ILE A 139 -22.25 -8.27 -0.74
N ARG A 140 -22.37 -6.99 -1.09
CA ARG A 140 -23.49 -6.15 -0.64
C ARG A 140 -24.83 -6.56 -1.26
N GLY A 141 -24.82 -7.22 -2.42
CA GLY A 141 -26.01 -7.77 -3.05
C GLY A 141 -26.55 -8.99 -2.32
N LEU A 142 -25.66 -9.93 -1.95
CA LEU A 142 -26.03 -11.13 -1.19
C LEU A 142 -26.56 -10.81 0.22
N ALA A 143 -26.00 -9.82 0.90
CA ALA A 143 -26.41 -9.44 2.25
C ALA A 143 -27.76 -8.69 2.34
N ARG A 144 -28.43 -8.45 1.20
CA ARG A 144 -29.74 -7.76 1.13
C ARG A 144 -30.90 -8.70 0.77
N VAL A 145 -30.61 -9.98 0.53
CA VAL A 145 -31.59 -11.06 0.28
C VAL A 145 -31.82 -11.81 1.58
#